data_AF-A0A938HPC5-F1
#
_entry.id   AF-A0A938HPC5-F1
#
_cell.length_a   1.000
_cell.length_b   1.000
_cell.length_c   1.000
_cell.angle_alpha   90.00
_cell.angle_beta   90.00
_cell.angle_gamma   90.00
#
_symmetry.space_group_name_H-M   'P 1'
#
loop_
_entity.id
_entity.type
_entity.pdbx_description
1 polymer ?
#
loop_
_entity_poly.entity_id
_entity_poly.type
_entity_poly.pdbx_seq_one_letter_code
_entity_poly.pdbx_strand_id
1 'polypeptide(L)'
;MSRRLGVLSACALAVAMAAGAAACSSVEPTPGPTAPLSRRWELVGIESAGSDLVVSVRLFAPVELSVLLDGGRPPDESSVPAGAGIASFRFRGVADGDHSVKVTDGATGISRAVRAGPPPVVAQGAGFVLKVGEKARVGEAGPLVTFKGVPEDSRCPTDAWCAQAGEAAVELAIDGAGVRVRVPRKGEGTESVAGYSITVSGLEPLPSTTRNIDPEQYRATFRVEAR
;
A
#
# COMPACT_ATOMS: atom_id res chain seq x y z
N MET A 1 -15.12 24.25 -70.24
CA MET A 1 -14.71 22.86 -70.00
C MET A 1 -13.19 22.81 -69.83
N SER A 2 -12.75 22.15 -68.77
CA SER A 2 -11.41 21.59 -68.53
C SER A 2 -10.15 22.48 -68.41
N ARG A 3 -9.63 22.40 -67.17
CA ARG A 3 -8.23 22.13 -66.77
C ARG A 3 -7.25 23.31 -66.66
N ARG A 4 -6.94 23.61 -65.39
CA ARG A 4 -5.71 24.25 -64.92
C ARG A 4 -4.56 23.24 -64.94
N LEU A 5 -3.41 23.62 -65.51
CA LEU A 5 -2.07 23.16 -65.13
C LEU A 5 -1.04 24.12 -65.77
N GLY A 6 -0.09 24.65 -64.99
CA GLY A 6 1.01 25.44 -65.52
C GLY A 6 1.69 26.38 -64.54
N VAL A 7 2.65 25.83 -63.79
CA VAL A 7 4.00 26.35 -63.47
C VAL A 7 4.20 27.85 -63.20
N LEU A 8 4.79 28.18 -62.05
CA LEU A 8 5.75 29.28 -61.75
C LEU A 8 6.22 29.02 -60.30
N SER A 9 7.41 28.49 -60.01
CA SER A 9 8.76 29.08 -60.12
C SER A 9 8.84 30.54 -59.64
N ALA A 10 9.25 30.74 -58.39
CA ALA A 10 10.21 31.77 -57.99
C ALA A 10 10.64 31.58 -56.53
N CYS A 11 11.96 31.55 -56.36
CA CYS A 11 12.70 31.48 -55.12
C CYS A 11 12.50 32.70 -54.21
N ALA A 12 12.67 32.41 -52.91
CA ALA A 12 13.32 33.21 -51.88
C ALA A 12 12.61 34.47 -51.37
N LEU A 13 12.15 34.37 -50.11
CA LEU A 13 12.54 35.35 -49.10
C LEU A 13 12.77 34.63 -47.77
N ALA A 14 13.92 34.92 -47.17
CA ALA A 14 14.43 34.32 -45.96
C ALA A 14 13.60 34.72 -44.72
N VAL A 15 13.29 33.75 -43.86
CA VAL A 15 12.90 33.99 -42.46
C VAL A 15 13.99 33.38 -41.59
N ALA A 16 14.73 34.26 -40.91
CA ALA A 16 15.58 33.88 -39.80
C ALA A 16 14.70 33.38 -38.65
N MET A 17 14.85 32.12 -38.25
CA MET A 17 14.34 31.62 -36.99
C MET A 17 15.50 31.17 -36.12
N ALA A 18 15.51 31.75 -34.92
CA ALA A 18 16.52 31.57 -33.89
C ALA A 18 16.62 30.10 -33.46
N ALA A 19 17.85 29.65 -33.26
CA ALA A 19 18.17 28.40 -32.59
C ALA A 19 17.73 28.48 -31.12
N GLY A 20 16.68 27.74 -30.78
CA GLY A 20 16.32 27.42 -29.40
C GLY A 20 16.30 25.90 -29.26
N ALA A 21 17.45 25.31 -28.90
CA ALA A 21 17.51 23.92 -28.52
C ALA A 21 16.79 23.75 -27.18
N ALA A 22 15.52 23.33 -27.23
CA ALA A 22 14.80 22.87 -26.06
C ALA A 22 15.38 21.50 -25.66
N ALA A 23 16.27 21.50 -24.67
CA ALA A 23 16.68 20.29 -24.00
C ALA A 23 15.45 19.72 -23.26
N CYS A 24 14.85 18.66 -23.79
CA CYS A 24 13.93 17.82 -23.03
C CYS A 24 14.73 17.13 -21.92
N SER A 25 14.72 17.71 -20.72
CA SER A 25 15.22 17.05 -19.53
C SER A 25 14.23 15.95 -19.16
N SER A 26 14.51 14.73 -19.61
CA SER A 26 13.85 13.52 -19.10
C SER A 26 14.32 13.32 -17.66
N VAL A 27 13.46 13.67 -16.71
CA VAL A 27 13.64 13.31 -15.31
C VAL A 27 13.50 11.79 -15.24
N GLU A 28 14.61 11.08 -15.06
CA GLU A 28 14.56 9.66 -14.72
C GLU A 28 13.79 9.50 -13.40
N PRO A 29 12.82 8.57 -13.32
CA PRO A 29 12.14 8.31 -12.06
C PRO A 29 13.18 7.86 -11.03
N THR A 30 13.30 8.62 -9.95
CA THR A 30 14.10 8.23 -8.79
C THR A 30 13.69 6.81 -8.39
N PRO A 31 14.62 5.84 -8.30
CA PRO A 31 14.27 4.52 -7.81
C PRO A 31 13.66 4.69 -6.42
N GLY A 32 12.41 4.25 -6.28
CA GLY A 32 11.77 4.14 -4.97
C GLY A 32 12.61 3.24 -4.04
N PRO A 33 12.33 3.25 -2.73
CA PRO A 33 13.13 2.51 -1.75
C PRO A 33 13.37 1.08 -2.23
N THR A 34 14.65 0.73 -2.39
CA THR A 34 15.09 -0.61 -2.77
C THR A 34 14.54 -1.59 -1.73
N ALA A 35 13.51 -2.34 -2.08
CA ALA A 35 12.99 -3.40 -1.23
C ALA A 35 14.15 -4.33 -0.87
N PRO A 36 14.23 -4.83 0.38
CA PRO A 36 15.28 -5.78 0.75
C PRO A 36 15.24 -6.97 -0.23
N LEU A 37 16.42 -7.46 -0.64
CA LEU A 37 16.61 -8.53 -1.62
C LEU A 37 15.89 -9.86 -1.27
N SER A 38 15.26 -9.95 -0.09
CA SER A 38 14.46 -11.09 0.38
C SER A 38 12.96 -11.02 0.04
N ARG A 39 12.42 -9.90 -0.44
CA ARG A 39 11.00 -9.79 -0.83
C ARG A 39 10.84 -9.80 -2.34
N ARG A 40 10.45 -10.96 -2.90
CA ARG A 40 10.16 -11.10 -4.36
C ARG A 40 8.78 -10.59 -4.76
N TRP A 41 7.88 -10.50 -3.78
CA TRP A 41 6.55 -9.94 -3.94
C TRP A 41 6.06 -9.34 -2.62
N GLU A 42 5.03 -8.50 -2.72
CA GLU A 42 4.35 -7.86 -1.60
C GLU A 42 2.85 -7.75 -1.89
N LEU A 43 2.00 -8.09 -0.92
CA LEU A 43 0.56 -7.87 -1.07
C LEU A 43 0.27 -6.37 -1.02
N VAL A 44 -0.29 -5.82 -2.09
CA VAL A 44 -0.63 -4.39 -2.19
C VAL A 44 -2.00 -4.13 -1.60
N GLY A 45 -2.96 -5.01 -1.87
CA GLY A 45 -4.32 -4.79 -1.42
C GLY A 45 -5.27 -5.92 -1.77
N ILE A 46 -6.38 -5.92 -1.05
CA ILE A 46 -7.55 -6.75 -1.31
C ILE A 46 -8.74 -5.80 -1.33
N GLU A 47 -9.45 -5.80 -2.45
CA GLU A 47 -10.58 -4.92 -2.71
C GLU A 47 -11.79 -5.76 -3.05
N SER A 48 -12.91 -5.47 -2.40
CA SER A 48 -14.21 -6.06 -2.73
C SER A 48 -15.08 -5.02 -3.43
N ALA A 49 -15.71 -5.41 -4.53
CA ALA A 49 -16.66 -4.59 -5.29
C ALA A 49 -17.87 -5.46 -5.67
N GLY A 50 -18.95 -5.37 -4.89
CA GLY A 50 -20.05 -6.31 -5.00
C GLY A 50 -19.57 -7.74 -4.75
N SER A 51 -19.90 -8.66 -5.65
CA SER A 51 -19.46 -10.06 -5.59
C SER A 51 -18.05 -10.32 -6.15
N ASP A 52 -17.34 -9.27 -6.57
CA ASP A 52 -15.97 -9.39 -7.06
C ASP A 52 -14.98 -9.12 -5.94
N LEU A 53 -13.95 -9.95 -5.84
CA LEU A 53 -12.79 -9.77 -4.97
C LEU A 53 -11.54 -9.67 -5.83
N VAL A 54 -10.81 -8.57 -5.73
CA VAL A 54 -9.54 -8.35 -6.44
C VAL A 54 -8.39 -8.34 -5.45
N VAL A 55 -7.44 -9.22 -5.67
CA VAL A 55 -6.18 -9.31 -4.93
C VAL A 55 -5.07 -8.74 -5.79
N SER A 56 -4.40 -7.70 -5.29
CA SER A 56 -3.28 -7.05 -5.97
C SER A 56 -1.97 -7.36 -5.26
N VAL A 57 -0.99 -7.84 -6.02
CA VAL A 57 0.33 -8.23 -5.53
C VAL A 57 1.39 -7.51 -6.35
N ARG A 58 2.29 -6.77 -5.69
CA ARG A 58 3.46 -6.17 -6.31
C ARG A 58 4.52 -7.24 -6.46
N LEU A 59 5.05 -7.41 -7.66
CA LEU A 59 6.17 -8.28 -7.99
C LEU A 59 7.42 -7.40 -8.15
N PHE A 60 8.53 -7.83 -7.55
CA PHE A 60 9.84 -7.19 -7.70
C PHE A 60 10.74 -7.95 -8.69
N ALA A 61 10.38 -9.20 -9.00
CA ALA A 61 11.03 -10.07 -9.97
C ALA A 61 10.00 -11.06 -10.53
N PRO A 62 10.28 -11.75 -11.65
CA PRO A 62 9.44 -12.85 -12.11
C PRO A 62 9.29 -13.91 -11.02
N VAL A 63 8.05 -14.25 -10.68
CA VAL A 63 7.72 -15.26 -9.67
C VAL A 63 6.44 -15.97 -10.05
N GLU A 64 6.39 -17.28 -9.80
CA GLU A 64 5.17 -18.07 -9.92
C GLU A 64 4.39 -17.97 -8.59
N LEU A 65 3.13 -17.52 -8.66
CA LEU A 65 2.27 -17.38 -7.49
C LEU A 65 1.05 -18.29 -7.60
N SER A 66 0.72 -18.95 -6.50
CA SER A 66 -0.58 -19.61 -6.29
C SER A 66 -1.42 -18.75 -5.37
N VAL A 67 -2.58 -18.29 -5.85
CA VAL A 67 -3.53 -17.48 -5.06
C VAL A 67 -4.82 -18.27 -4.93
N LEU A 68 -5.20 -18.56 -3.68
CA LEU A 68 -6.37 -19.38 -3.36
C LEU A 68 -7.31 -18.60 -2.44
N LEU A 69 -8.60 -18.66 -2.74
CA LEU A 69 -9.69 -18.22 -1.88
C LEU A 69 -10.23 -19.42 -1.09
N ASP A 70 -10.33 -19.26 0.22
CA ASP A 70 -10.81 -20.24 1.19
C ASP A 70 -10.13 -21.61 1.08
N GLY A 71 -8.85 -21.59 0.70
CA GLY A 71 -8.00 -22.77 0.57
C GLY A 71 -8.30 -23.66 -0.64
N GLY A 72 -9.29 -23.33 -1.48
CA GLY A 72 -9.74 -24.23 -2.55
C GLY A 72 -9.97 -23.58 -3.91
N ARG A 73 -10.39 -22.32 -3.97
CA ARG A 73 -10.80 -21.70 -5.23
C ARG A 73 -9.66 -20.87 -5.83
N PRO A 74 -9.17 -21.15 -7.05
CA PRO A 74 -8.27 -20.25 -7.78
C PRO A 74 -9.05 -19.05 -8.37
N PRO A 75 -8.36 -17.96 -8.77
CA PRO A 75 -9.01 -16.80 -9.38
C PRO A 75 -9.61 -17.15 -10.74
N ASP A 76 -10.71 -16.47 -11.09
CA ASP A 76 -11.36 -16.61 -12.41
C ASP A 76 -10.57 -15.86 -13.49
N GLU A 77 -9.93 -14.74 -13.12
CA GLU A 77 -9.06 -13.96 -14.01
C GLU A 77 -7.76 -13.57 -13.29
N SER A 78 -6.63 -13.74 -13.98
CA SER A 78 -5.32 -13.31 -13.50
C SER A 78 -4.59 -12.50 -14.56
N SER A 79 -3.94 -11.43 -14.12
CA SER A 79 -3.06 -10.60 -14.94
C SER A 79 -1.73 -10.50 -14.21
N VAL A 80 -0.71 -11.20 -14.72
CA VAL A 80 0.62 -11.26 -14.10
C VAL A 80 1.64 -10.68 -15.07
N PRO A 81 2.39 -9.62 -14.69
CA PRO A 81 3.42 -9.05 -15.55
C PRO A 81 4.61 -10.02 -15.70
N ALA A 82 5.31 -9.96 -16.83
CA ALA A 82 6.47 -10.81 -17.10
C ALA A 82 7.70 -10.51 -16.21
N GLY A 83 7.67 -9.42 -15.44
CA GLY A 83 8.74 -8.99 -14.56
C GLY A 83 8.19 -8.21 -13.36
N ALA A 84 8.90 -7.16 -12.95
CA ALA A 84 8.41 -6.29 -11.88
C ALA A 84 7.13 -5.55 -12.32
N GLY A 85 6.15 -5.44 -11.42
CA GLY A 85 4.87 -4.81 -11.70
C GLY A 85 3.80 -5.18 -10.68
N ILE A 86 2.53 -4.91 -11.00
CA ILE A 86 1.40 -5.34 -10.16
C ILE A 86 0.71 -6.50 -10.88
N ALA A 87 0.67 -7.66 -10.21
CA ALA A 87 -0.19 -8.76 -10.56
C ALA A 87 -1.57 -8.56 -9.93
N SER A 88 -2.63 -8.86 -10.67
CA SER A 88 -4.02 -8.77 -10.18
C SER A 88 -4.72 -10.11 -10.38
N PHE A 89 -5.41 -10.56 -9.34
CA PHE A 89 -6.17 -11.82 -9.32
C PHE A 89 -7.61 -11.50 -8.93
N ARG A 90 -8.56 -11.78 -9.82
CA ARG A 90 -9.98 -11.51 -9.60
C ARG A 90 -10.73 -12.80 -9.37
N PHE A 91 -11.52 -12.81 -8.31
CA PHE A 91 -12.53 -13.80 -7.99
C PHE A 91 -13.91 -13.16 -8.21
N ARG A 92 -14.80 -13.83 -8.94
CA ARG A 92 -16.16 -13.40 -9.22
C ARG A 92 -17.16 -14.27 -8.46
N GLY A 93 -18.31 -13.71 -8.12
CA GLY A 93 -19.34 -14.47 -7.39
C GLY A 93 -18.84 -14.95 -6.03
N VAL A 94 -17.99 -14.16 -5.37
CA VAL A 94 -17.60 -14.39 -3.98
C VAL A 94 -18.82 -14.03 -3.12
N ALA A 95 -19.15 -14.93 -2.18
CA ALA A 95 -20.26 -14.69 -1.27
C ALA A 95 -19.97 -13.47 -0.38
N ASP A 96 -21.01 -12.84 0.17
CA ASP A 96 -20.79 -11.80 1.18
C ASP A 96 -20.25 -12.45 2.47
N GLY A 97 -19.22 -11.84 3.05
CA GLY A 97 -18.68 -12.24 4.35
C GLY A 97 -17.17 -12.31 4.39
N ASP A 98 -16.68 -13.06 5.37
CA ASP A 98 -15.26 -13.23 5.65
C ASP A 98 -14.69 -14.39 4.82
N HIS A 99 -13.61 -14.09 4.12
CA HIS A 99 -12.87 -15.02 3.29
C HIS A 99 -11.39 -15.02 3.64
N SER A 100 -10.72 -16.12 3.37
CA SER A 100 -9.27 -16.25 3.52
C SER A 100 -8.61 -16.30 2.14
N VAL A 101 -7.80 -15.29 1.82
CA VAL A 101 -6.96 -15.29 0.62
C VAL A 101 -5.56 -15.77 1.00
N LYS A 102 -5.12 -16.88 0.41
CA LYS A 102 -3.77 -17.40 0.58
C LYS A 102 -2.95 -17.18 -0.70
N VAL A 103 -1.91 -16.36 -0.60
CA VAL A 103 -0.91 -16.16 -1.67
C VAL A 103 0.32 -17.00 -1.32
N THR A 104 0.74 -17.88 -2.22
CA THR A 104 1.89 -18.78 -2.03
C THR A 104 2.91 -18.57 -3.14
N ASP A 105 4.16 -18.39 -2.76
CA ASP A 105 5.30 -18.38 -3.67
C ASP A 105 5.61 -19.80 -4.13
N GLY A 106 5.50 -20.07 -5.43
CA GLY A 106 5.71 -21.41 -6.00
C GLY A 106 7.15 -21.92 -5.87
N ALA A 107 8.13 -21.03 -5.79
CA ALA A 107 9.54 -21.40 -5.73
C ALA A 107 10.04 -21.62 -4.29
N THR A 108 9.48 -20.93 -3.29
CA THR A 108 9.88 -21.11 -1.88
C THR A 108 8.86 -21.86 -1.03
N GLY A 109 7.61 -21.98 -1.49
CA GLY A 109 6.49 -22.49 -0.70
C GLY A 109 6.02 -21.56 0.40
N ILE A 110 6.62 -20.36 0.54
CA ILE A 110 6.21 -19.36 1.54
C ILE A 110 4.81 -18.88 1.20
N SER A 111 3.92 -18.84 2.19
CA SER A 111 2.54 -18.40 2.00
C SER A 111 2.10 -17.33 2.99
N ARG A 112 1.24 -16.43 2.52
CA ARG A 112 0.59 -15.37 3.29
C ARG A 112 -0.91 -15.56 3.19
N ALA A 113 -1.57 -15.69 4.34
CA ALA A 113 -3.03 -15.68 4.44
C ALA A 113 -3.51 -14.31 4.90
N VAL A 114 -4.56 -13.81 4.28
CA VAL A 114 -5.11 -12.47 4.53
C VAL A 114 -6.63 -12.57 4.56
N ARG A 115 -7.25 -11.85 5.49
CA ARG A 115 -8.71 -11.73 5.53
C ARG A 115 -9.18 -10.84 4.38
N ALA A 116 -10.08 -11.39 3.56
CA ALA A 116 -10.92 -10.69 2.62
C ALA A 116 -12.34 -10.59 3.20
N GLY A 117 -13.07 -9.54 2.86
CA GLY A 117 -14.42 -9.31 3.38
C GLY A 117 -14.60 -7.88 3.88
N PRO A 118 -15.83 -7.52 4.29
CA PRO A 118 -16.12 -6.19 4.80
C PRO A 118 -15.21 -5.87 6.00
N PRO A 119 -14.69 -4.63 6.08
CA PRO A 119 -13.93 -4.20 7.26
C PRO A 119 -14.80 -4.37 8.52
N PRO A 120 -14.25 -4.92 9.62
CA PRO A 120 -14.97 -4.98 10.89
C PRO A 120 -15.41 -3.59 11.33
N VAL A 121 -16.62 -3.51 11.88
CA VAL A 121 -17.14 -2.28 12.49
C VAL A 121 -16.74 -2.26 13.96
N VAL A 122 -16.10 -1.18 14.40
CA VAL A 122 -15.66 -0.95 15.78
C VAL A 122 -16.37 0.27 16.35
N ALA A 123 -16.66 0.27 17.65
CA ALA A 123 -17.30 1.41 18.29
C ALA A 123 -16.37 2.64 18.30
N GLN A 124 -16.93 3.83 18.12
CA GLN A 124 -16.19 5.09 18.25
C GLN A 124 -15.65 5.25 19.68
N GLY A 125 -14.43 5.78 19.81
CA GLY A 125 -13.74 5.93 21.11
C GLY A 125 -13.28 4.61 21.75
N ALA A 126 -13.66 3.45 21.21
CA ALA A 126 -13.13 2.17 21.65
C ALA A 126 -11.72 1.93 21.09
N GLY A 127 -10.88 1.26 21.89
CA GLY A 127 -9.59 0.77 21.41
C GLY A 127 -9.77 -0.46 20.51
N PHE A 128 -9.11 -0.48 19.36
CA PHE A 128 -9.10 -1.64 18.46
C PHE A 128 -7.71 -1.86 17.85
N VAL A 129 -7.39 -3.11 17.52
CA VAL A 129 -6.08 -3.49 17.00
C VAL A 129 -6.18 -3.77 15.50
N LEU A 130 -5.25 -3.23 14.72
CA LEU A 130 -5.05 -3.60 13.33
C LEU A 130 -3.62 -4.11 13.12
N LYS A 131 -3.48 -5.12 12.27
CA LYS A 131 -2.19 -5.45 11.62
C LYS A 131 -1.95 -4.54 10.43
N VAL A 132 -0.70 -4.46 9.98
CA VAL A 132 -0.36 -3.78 8.73
C VAL A 132 -1.20 -4.34 7.57
N GLY A 133 -1.84 -3.44 6.82
CA GLY A 133 -2.75 -3.75 5.72
C GLY A 133 -4.21 -3.98 6.13
N GLU A 134 -4.50 -4.18 7.43
CA GLU A 134 -5.87 -4.35 7.90
C GLU A 134 -6.62 -3.02 7.97
N LYS A 135 -7.95 -3.13 7.90
CA LYS A 135 -8.89 -2.02 7.89
C LYS A 135 -9.97 -2.22 8.95
N ALA A 136 -10.48 -1.14 9.52
CA ALA A 136 -11.65 -1.15 10.40
C ALA A 136 -12.52 0.08 10.12
N ARG A 137 -13.83 -0.08 10.19
CA ARG A 137 -14.79 1.02 10.09
C ARG A 137 -15.21 1.46 11.49
N VAL A 138 -15.12 2.75 11.78
CA VAL A 138 -15.46 3.27 13.12
C VAL A 138 -16.93 3.68 13.14
N GLY A 139 -17.79 2.86 13.74
CA GLY A 139 -19.25 2.96 13.66
C GLY A 139 -19.79 2.63 12.27
N GLU A 140 -21.09 2.37 12.14
CA GLU A 140 -21.69 1.98 10.85
C GLU A 140 -21.50 3.04 9.74
N ALA A 141 -21.57 4.32 10.12
CA ALA A 141 -21.49 5.46 9.21
C ALA A 141 -20.20 6.29 9.33
N GLY A 142 -19.24 5.86 10.15
CA GLY A 142 -17.99 6.61 10.32
C GLY A 142 -16.87 6.15 9.38
N PRO A 143 -15.64 6.62 9.65
CA PRO A 143 -14.55 6.54 8.69
C PRO A 143 -13.98 5.13 8.59
N LEU A 144 -13.41 4.83 7.42
CA LEU A 144 -12.58 3.65 7.21
C LEU A 144 -11.13 3.96 7.59
N VAL A 145 -10.65 3.28 8.62
CA VAL A 145 -9.27 3.35 9.11
C VAL A 145 -8.46 2.24 8.46
N THR A 146 -7.32 2.56 7.86
CA THR A 146 -6.38 1.59 7.28
C THR A 146 -5.01 1.76 7.92
N PHE A 147 -4.45 0.71 8.52
CA PHE A 147 -3.08 0.74 9.04
C PHE A 147 -2.10 0.40 7.91
N LYS A 148 -1.28 1.38 7.48
CA LYS A 148 -0.38 1.22 6.33
C LYS A 148 0.97 0.62 6.69
N GLY A 149 1.47 0.91 7.89
CA GLY A 149 2.76 0.39 8.34
C GLY A 149 3.50 1.32 9.28
N VAL A 150 4.74 0.93 9.58
CA VAL A 150 5.65 1.68 10.45
C VAL A 150 6.89 2.02 9.63
N PRO A 151 6.90 3.15 8.89
CA PRO A 151 8.05 3.53 8.07
C PRO A 151 9.32 3.76 8.88
N GLU A 152 9.20 4.15 10.15
CA GLU A 152 10.33 4.42 11.04
C GLU A 152 10.05 3.88 12.44
N ASP A 153 10.98 3.10 13.01
CA ASP A 153 10.91 2.65 14.40
C ASP A 153 12.28 2.78 15.06
N SER A 154 12.46 3.86 15.82
CA SER A 154 13.68 4.14 16.60
C SER A 154 13.47 3.92 18.10
N ARG A 155 12.35 3.29 18.49
CA ARG A 155 12.03 3.06 19.90
C ARG A 155 13.13 2.22 20.53
N CYS A 156 13.52 2.57 21.75
CA CYS A 156 14.59 1.90 22.46
C CYS A 156 14.33 0.38 22.55
N PRO A 157 15.25 -0.45 22.05
CA PRO A 157 15.10 -1.90 22.06
C PRO A 157 14.89 -2.46 23.47
N THR A 158 14.18 -3.58 23.59
CA THR A 158 13.88 -4.19 24.89
C THR A 158 15.11 -4.72 25.62
N ASP A 159 16.18 -4.99 24.88
CA ASP A 159 17.45 -5.57 25.30
C ASP A 159 18.62 -4.57 25.27
N ALA A 160 18.33 -3.27 25.14
CA ALA A 160 19.33 -2.21 25.11
C ALA A 160 19.10 -1.15 26.20
N TRP A 161 20.17 -0.45 26.56
CA TRP A 161 20.11 0.75 27.38
C TRP A 161 20.22 1.98 26.48
N CYS A 162 19.18 2.82 26.44
CA CYS A 162 19.19 4.05 25.65
C CYS A 162 19.16 5.27 26.56
N ALA A 163 19.99 6.27 26.27
CA ALA A 163 19.94 7.57 26.93
C ALA A 163 18.66 8.34 26.55
N GLN A 164 18.17 8.16 25.31
CA GLN A 164 16.90 8.70 24.81
C GLN A 164 16.06 7.56 24.22
N ALA A 165 14.77 7.51 24.55
CA ALA A 165 13.91 6.35 24.26
C ALA A 165 13.42 6.24 22.81
N GLY A 166 13.68 7.25 21.96
CA GLY A 166 13.22 7.30 20.57
C GLY A 166 11.69 7.22 20.39
N GLU A 167 11.26 7.15 19.13
CA GLU A 167 9.85 7.06 18.75
C GLU A 167 9.67 6.25 17.46
N ALA A 168 8.44 5.80 17.20
CA ALA A 168 8.04 5.18 15.94
C ALA A 168 7.04 6.07 15.21
N ALA A 169 7.16 6.15 13.88
CA ALA A 169 6.15 6.75 13.02
C ALA A 169 5.18 5.68 12.56
N VAL A 170 3.92 5.78 12.98
CA VAL A 170 2.82 4.92 12.54
C VAL A 170 2.09 5.61 11.40
N GLU A 171 2.11 5.01 10.21
CA GLU A 171 1.41 5.52 9.04
C GLU A 171 0.05 4.83 8.89
N LEU A 172 -1.01 5.63 8.73
CA LEU A 172 -2.36 5.15 8.50
C LEU A 172 -3.09 6.04 7.47
N ALA A 173 -4.29 5.62 7.08
CA ALA A 173 -5.22 6.47 6.33
C ALA A 173 -6.63 6.43 6.93
N ILE A 174 -7.29 7.58 6.90
CA ILE A 174 -8.69 7.80 7.26
C ILE A 174 -9.42 8.19 5.99
N ASP A 175 -10.30 7.32 5.49
CA ASP A 175 -11.00 7.51 4.20
C ASP A 175 -10.04 7.88 3.04
N GLY A 176 -8.85 7.28 3.05
CA GLY A 176 -7.80 7.52 2.05
C GLY A 176 -6.86 8.69 2.37
N ALA A 177 -7.24 9.61 3.27
CA ALA A 177 -6.36 10.70 3.72
C ALA A 177 -5.27 10.15 4.64
N GLY A 178 -4.00 10.28 4.24
CA GLY A 178 -2.86 9.78 5.00
C GLY A 178 -2.55 10.64 6.23
N VAL A 179 -2.18 9.99 7.34
CA VAL A 179 -1.65 10.64 8.54
C VAL A 179 -0.55 9.80 9.16
N ARG A 180 0.44 10.46 9.76
CA ARG A 180 1.51 9.80 10.53
C ARG A 180 1.42 10.22 11.98
N VAL A 181 1.27 9.24 12.87
CA VAL A 181 1.24 9.45 14.31
C VAL A 181 2.59 9.03 14.88
N ARG A 182 3.25 9.91 15.64
CA ARG A 182 4.47 9.55 16.34
C ARG A 182 4.15 8.95 17.71
N VAL A 183 4.71 7.77 17.97
CA VAL A 183 4.39 6.98 19.16
C VAL A 183 5.69 6.68 19.92
N PRO A 184 5.84 7.17 21.16
CA PRO A 184 7.01 6.85 21.98
C PRO A 184 6.98 5.37 22.41
N ARG A 185 8.12 4.86 22.92
CA ARG A 185 8.18 3.50 23.50
C ARG A 185 7.13 3.28 24.62
N LYS A 186 6.90 4.30 25.44
CA LYS A 186 5.91 4.31 26.51
C LYS A 186 5.03 5.53 26.35
N GLY A 187 3.73 5.33 26.27
CA GLY A 187 2.74 6.38 26.07
C GLY A 187 2.00 6.19 24.75
N GLU A 188 1.35 7.26 24.32
CA GLU A 188 0.51 7.29 23.14
C GLU A 188 0.86 8.50 22.27
N GLY A 189 0.58 8.37 20.98
CA GLY A 189 0.62 9.49 20.02
C GLY A 189 -0.79 9.85 19.61
N THR A 190 -1.07 11.14 19.38
CA THR A 190 -2.36 11.59 18.87
C THR A 190 -2.16 12.60 17.74
N GLU A 191 -2.89 12.42 16.64
CA GLU A 191 -2.96 13.36 15.53
C GLU A 191 -4.40 13.57 15.08
N SER A 192 -4.65 14.63 14.32
CA SER A 192 -5.96 14.87 13.72
C SER A 192 -5.90 14.85 12.19
N VAL A 193 -6.85 14.16 11.56
CA VAL A 193 -7.03 14.20 10.10
C VAL A 193 -8.51 14.03 9.78
N ALA A 194 -8.97 14.71 8.72
CA ALA A 194 -10.33 14.56 8.19
C ALA A 194 -11.46 14.72 9.22
N GLY A 195 -11.30 15.58 10.24
CA GLY A 195 -12.31 15.80 11.28
C GLY A 195 -12.32 14.76 12.41
N TYR A 196 -11.32 13.88 12.47
CA TYR A 196 -11.16 12.90 13.53
C TYR A 196 -9.88 13.13 14.32
N SER A 197 -9.90 12.77 15.60
CA SER A 197 -8.73 12.59 16.46
C SER A 197 -8.36 11.10 16.47
N ILE A 198 -7.11 10.77 16.18
CA ILE A 198 -6.60 9.41 16.11
C ILE A 198 -5.50 9.27 17.15
N THR A 199 -5.74 8.41 18.13
CA THR A 199 -4.76 8.04 19.14
C THR A 199 -4.22 6.66 18.85
N VAL A 200 -2.89 6.53 18.89
CA VAL A 200 -2.21 5.24 18.86
C VAL A 200 -1.64 4.98 20.25
N SER A 201 -2.27 4.06 20.98
CA SER A 201 -1.96 3.77 22.39
C SER A 201 -1.04 2.57 22.57
N GLY A 202 -0.72 1.84 21.50
CA GLY A 202 0.17 0.68 21.54
C GLY A 202 0.69 0.33 20.16
N LEU A 203 1.95 -0.08 20.11
CA LEU A 203 2.59 -0.58 18.89
C LEU A 203 3.49 -1.76 19.24
N GLU A 204 3.19 -2.92 18.67
CA GLU A 204 3.92 -4.17 18.87
C GLU A 204 4.39 -4.74 17.53
N PRO A 205 5.50 -5.49 17.48
CA PRO A 205 6.41 -5.76 18.59
C PRO A 205 7.27 -4.53 18.95
N LEU A 206 7.94 -4.59 20.10
CA LEU A 206 9.03 -3.64 20.41
C LEU A 206 10.33 -4.11 19.74
N PRO A 207 11.22 -3.17 19.33
CA PRO A 207 12.51 -3.52 18.76
C PRO A 207 13.39 -4.37 19.69
N SER A 208 14.27 -5.17 19.10
CA SER A 208 15.32 -5.93 19.79
C SER A 208 16.60 -5.86 18.98
N THR A 209 17.75 -5.79 19.65
CA THR A 209 19.07 -5.79 19.00
C THR A 209 19.41 -7.10 18.30
N THR A 210 18.75 -8.19 18.68
CA THR A 210 19.03 -9.55 18.18
C THR A 210 18.00 -10.07 17.19
N ARG A 211 16.84 -9.41 17.05
CA ARG A 211 15.75 -9.85 16.18
C ARG A 211 15.31 -8.73 15.26
N ASN A 212 15.35 -8.99 13.96
CA ASN A 212 14.74 -8.11 12.98
C ASN A 212 13.22 -8.29 12.99
N ILE A 213 12.48 -7.18 13.02
CA ILE A 213 11.01 -7.20 12.93
C ILE A 213 10.65 -7.25 11.45
N ASP A 214 9.82 -8.22 11.07
CA ASP A 214 9.19 -8.18 9.75
C ASP A 214 8.17 -7.02 9.74
N PRO A 215 8.25 -6.05 8.81
CA PRO A 215 7.30 -4.93 8.75
C PRO A 215 5.82 -5.34 8.79
N GLU A 216 5.48 -6.55 8.36
CA GLU A 216 4.09 -7.03 8.33
C GLU A 216 3.64 -7.63 9.68
N GLN A 217 4.55 -7.81 10.64
CA GLN A 217 4.24 -8.28 11.99
C GLN A 217 3.73 -7.17 12.91
N TYR A 218 3.87 -5.90 12.50
CA TYR A 218 3.43 -4.78 13.31
C TYR A 218 1.92 -4.81 13.55
N ARG A 219 1.54 -4.50 14.79
CA ARG A 219 0.19 -4.37 15.31
C ARG A 219 0.10 -3.09 16.09
N ALA A 220 -0.87 -2.25 15.73
CA ALA A 220 -1.10 -1.00 16.43
C ALA A 220 -2.50 -0.99 17.04
N THR A 221 -2.60 -0.44 18.26
CA THR A 221 -3.85 -0.20 18.96
C THR A 221 -4.28 1.23 18.69
N PHE A 222 -5.42 1.40 18.03
CA PHE A 222 -5.98 2.67 17.64
C PHE A 222 -7.20 3.01 18.49
N ARG A 223 -7.43 4.31 18.69
CA ARG A 223 -8.69 4.88 19.12
C ARG A 223 -9.01 6.05 18.20
N VAL A 224 -10.27 6.16 17.78
CA VAL A 224 -10.72 7.21 16.86
C VAL A 224 -11.96 7.88 17.41
N GLU A 225 -11.92 9.20 17.46
CA GLU A 225 -12.98 10.07 17.98
C GLU A 225 -13.28 11.18 16.97
N ALA A 226 -14.54 11.61 16.88
CA ALA A 226 -14.88 12.79 16.08
C ALA A 226 -14.41 14.05 16.80
N ARG A 227 -14.00 15.05 16.04
CA ARG A 227 -13.55 16.34 16.56
C ARG A 227 -14.64 17.41 16.43
#